data_AF-A0A120IEL3-F1
#
_entry.id   AF-A0A120IEL3-F1
#
_cell.length_a   1.000
_cell.length_b   1.000
_cell.length_c   1.000
_cell.angle_alpha   90.00
_cell.angle_beta   90.00
_cell.angle_gamma   90.00
#
_symmetry.space_group_name_H-M   'P 1'
#
loop_
_entity.id
_entity.type
_entity.pdbx_description
1 polymer ?
#
loop_
_entity_poly.entity_id
_entity_poly.type
_entity_poly.pdbx_seq_one_letter_code
_entity_poly.pdbx_strand_id
1 'polypeptide(L)'
;MNPRVRNIKFVISFILFILYFQSNAQKITSIKNNTTERYQVKWVSQFPKATNKKDSSKKNWLFTFLFGRKNIPKITKPLAIIALDSTSFIILDQGTGTIFNINDNKLRVPKILKKKKKNFLL
;
A
#
# COMPACT_ATOMS: atom_id res chain seq x y z
N MET A 1 -13.36 -51.23 22.53
CA MET A 1 -12.30 -50.37 23.10
C MET A 1 -12.91 -49.46 24.15
N ASN A 2 -12.39 -49.46 25.38
CA ASN A 2 -13.00 -48.79 26.53
C ASN A 2 -13.05 -47.25 26.29
N PRO A 3 -14.21 -46.59 26.38
CA PRO A 3 -14.36 -45.17 26.04
C PRO A 3 -13.42 -44.24 26.83
N ARG A 4 -13.07 -44.61 28.07
CA ARG A 4 -12.08 -43.89 28.88
C ARG A 4 -10.68 -43.89 28.26
N VAL A 5 -10.26 -45.02 27.69
CA VAL A 5 -8.94 -45.19 27.06
C VAL A 5 -8.86 -44.43 25.73
N ARG A 6 -9.99 -44.31 25.02
CA ARG A 6 -10.08 -43.52 23.78
C ARG A 6 -9.87 -42.03 24.07
N ASN A 7 -10.51 -41.49 25.10
CA ASN A 7 -10.41 -40.07 25.46
C ASN A 7 -9.00 -39.69 25.94
N ILE A 8 -8.34 -40.57 26.70
CA ILE A 8 -6.95 -40.35 27.13
C ILE A 8 -5.99 -40.29 25.94
N LYS A 9 -6.16 -41.15 24.93
CA LYS A 9 -5.33 -41.11 23.71
C LYS A 9 -5.50 -39.80 22.93
N PHE A 10 -6.73 -39.26 22.87
CA PHE A 10 -6.98 -37.96 22.25
C PHE A 10 -6.32 -36.82 23.00
N VAL A 11 -6.39 -36.81 24.34
CA VAL A 11 -5.74 -35.78 25.17
C VAL A 11 -4.22 -35.81 24.99
N ILE A 12 -3.61 -36.99 25.01
CA ILE A 12 -2.17 -37.15 24.81
C ILE A 12 -1.76 -36.68 23.41
N SER A 13 -2.51 -37.03 22.37
CA SER A 13 -2.25 -36.59 20.99
C SER A 13 -2.35 -35.07 20.84
N PHE A 14 -3.31 -34.44 21.50
CA PHE A 14 -3.49 -32.99 21.47
C PHE A 14 -2.35 -32.24 22.19
N ILE A 15 -1.87 -32.78 23.31
CA ILE A 15 -0.70 -32.24 24.03
C ILE A 15 0.55 -32.33 23.15
N LEU A 16 0.79 -33.47 22.51
CA LEU A 16 1.92 -33.65 21.60
C LEU A 16 1.86 -32.69 20.40
N PHE A 17 0.66 -32.42 19.88
CA PHE A 17 0.46 -31.45 18.80
C PHE A 17 0.84 -30.02 19.22
N ILE A 18 0.43 -29.57 20.42
CA ILE A 18 0.79 -28.23 20.93
C ILE A 18 2.30 -28.09 21.10
N LEU A 19 2.96 -29.12 21.64
CA LEU A 19 4.42 -29.10 21.85
C LEU A 19 5.19 -29.02 20.52
N TYR A 20 4.68 -29.65 19.46
CA TYR A 20 5.32 -29.60 18.14
C TYR A 20 5.23 -28.21 17.48
N PHE A 21 4.17 -27.44 17.77
CA PHE A 21 3.98 -26.11 17.17
C PHE A 21 4.89 -25.01 17.74
N GLN A 22 5.46 -25.19 18.94
CA GLN A 22 6.32 -24.17 19.56
C GLN A 22 7.69 -23.99 18.86
N SER A 23 8.11 -24.96 18.04
CA SER A 23 9.45 -24.94 17.40
C SER A 23 9.57 -24.00 16.19
N ASN A 24 8.51 -23.30 15.78
CA ASN A 24 8.52 -22.39 14.63
C ASN A 24 8.46 -20.90 14.99
N ALA A 25 8.65 -20.53 16.26
CA ALA A 25 8.83 -19.14 16.65
C ALA A 25 10.17 -18.64 16.07
N GLN A 26 10.08 -17.85 15.00
CA GLN A 26 11.21 -17.33 14.25
C GLN A 26 12.22 -16.62 15.19
N LYS A 27 13.45 -17.11 15.19
CA LYS A 27 14.58 -16.47 15.88
C LYS A 27 14.97 -15.24 15.07
N ILE A 28 14.46 -14.07 15.45
CA ILE A 28 14.88 -12.79 14.88
C ILE A 28 16.32 -12.55 15.33
N THR A 29 17.29 -12.80 14.45
CA THR A 29 18.67 -12.37 14.63
C THR A 29 18.71 -10.86 14.50
N SER A 30 18.67 -10.16 15.64
CA SER A 30 19.00 -8.73 15.67
C SER A 30 20.46 -8.59 15.28
N ILE A 31 20.72 -8.08 14.08
CA ILE A 31 22.07 -7.76 13.60
C ILE A 31 22.63 -6.70 14.57
N LYS A 32 23.57 -7.11 15.43
CA LYS A 32 24.26 -6.21 16.36
C LYS A 32 25.39 -5.51 15.59
N ASN A 33 25.02 -4.50 14.80
CA ASN A 33 25.99 -3.58 14.23
C ASN A 33 26.51 -2.67 15.35
N ASN A 34 27.75 -2.92 15.75
CA ASN A 34 28.45 -2.16 16.76
C ASN A 34 29.06 -0.91 16.11
N THR A 35 28.24 0.12 15.88
CA THR A 35 28.69 1.48 15.55
C THR A 35 27.82 2.49 16.31
N THR A 36 28.49 3.42 16.97
CA THR A 36 28.00 4.38 17.96
C THR A 36 27.15 5.51 17.36
N GLU A 37 26.18 5.20 16.52
CA GLU A 37 25.13 6.14 16.11
C GLU A 37 23.80 5.40 16.11
N ARG A 38 23.04 5.54 17.20
CA ARG A 38 21.71 4.94 17.33
C ARG A 38 20.73 5.71 16.45
N TYR A 39 20.68 5.39 15.16
CA TYR A 39 19.58 5.80 14.30
C TYR A 39 18.28 5.18 14.85
N GLN A 40 17.41 6.02 15.42
CA GLN A 40 16.12 5.61 15.95
C GLN A 40 15.06 5.81 14.88
N VAL A 41 14.35 4.74 14.52
CA VAL A 41 13.19 4.83 13.64
C VAL A 41 11.98 5.17 14.51
N LYS A 42 11.51 6.42 14.43
CA LYS A 42 10.27 6.85 15.07
C LYS A 42 9.11 6.73 14.10
N TRP A 43 8.10 5.93 14.46
CA TRP A 43 6.85 5.89 13.71
C TRP A 43 6.09 7.21 13.93
N VAL A 44 6.04 8.07 12.91
CA VAL A 44 5.44 9.42 13.02
C VAL A 44 3.93 9.38 12.77
N SER A 45 3.47 8.61 11.77
CA SER A 45 2.04 8.47 11.46
C SER A 45 1.79 7.38 10.43
N GLN A 46 0.56 6.86 10.40
CA GLN A 46 0.05 6.04 9.31
C GLN A 46 -0.86 6.90 8.41
N PHE A 47 -0.76 6.77 7.09
CA PHE A 47 -1.72 7.39 6.18
C PHE A 47 -3.14 6.94 6.57
N PRO A 48 -4.11 7.86 6.72
CA PRO A 48 -5.46 7.50 7.14
C PRO A 48 -6.02 6.46 6.17
N LYS A 49 -6.62 5.39 6.73
CA LYS A 49 -7.34 4.41 5.91
C LYS A 49 -8.33 5.18 5.05
N ALA A 50 -8.27 4.97 3.73
CA ALA A 50 -9.20 5.58 2.81
C ALA A 50 -10.62 5.24 3.28
N THR A 51 -11.29 6.20 3.90
CA THR A 51 -12.70 6.06 4.19
C THR A 51 -13.36 6.00 2.82
N ASN A 52 -13.82 4.82 2.43
CA ASN A 52 -14.69 4.65 1.28
C ASN A 52 -16.01 5.36 1.60
N LYS A 53 -16.01 6.70 1.63
CA LYS A 53 -17.21 7.45 1.30
C LYS A 53 -17.53 6.99 -0.11
N LYS A 54 -18.50 6.08 -0.21
CA LYS A 54 -19.14 5.76 -1.48
C LYS A 54 -19.70 7.09 -1.98
N ASP A 55 -18.92 7.80 -2.79
CA ASP A 55 -19.45 8.85 -3.64
C ASP A 55 -20.57 8.15 -4.41
N SER A 56 -21.81 8.55 -4.15
CA SER A 56 -23.01 7.99 -4.77
C SER A 56 -22.99 8.36 -6.26
N SER A 57 -22.20 7.63 -7.05
CA SER A 57 -21.79 8.04 -8.40
C SER A 57 -22.88 7.84 -9.45
N LYS A 58 -24.07 7.38 -9.07
CA LYS A 58 -25.17 7.13 -10.02
C LYS A 58 -25.63 8.43 -10.70
N LYS A 59 -25.65 9.56 -9.99
CA LYS A 59 -26.05 10.86 -10.57
C LYS A 59 -24.98 11.53 -11.44
N ASN A 60 -23.70 11.18 -11.26
CA ASN A 60 -22.60 11.84 -11.98
C ASN A 60 -22.23 11.15 -13.30
N TRP A 61 -22.76 9.98 -13.62
CA TRP A 61 -22.42 9.27 -14.86
C TRP A 61 -22.88 10.02 -16.12
N LEU A 62 -24.11 10.57 -16.11
CA LEU A 62 -24.66 11.32 -17.26
C LEU A 62 -23.91 12.64 -17.51
N PHE A 63 -23.60 13.39 -16.45
CA PHE A 63 -22.74 14.58 -16.54
C PHE A 63 -21.32 14.23 -17.01
N THR A 64 -20.77 13.11 -16.54
CA THR A 64 -19.46 12.63 -16.97
C THR A 64 -19.44 12.22 -18.44
N PHE A 65 -20.56 11.69 -18.95
CA PHE A 65 -20.72 11.35 -20.36
C PHE A 65 -20.79 12.60 -21.25
N LEU A 66 -21.62 13.58 -20.87
CA LEU A 66 -21.84 14.80 -21.66
C LEU A 66 -20.65 15.77 -21.63
N PHE A 67 -20.03 15.98 -20.48
CA PHE A 67 -18.96 16.98 -20.31
C PHE A 67 -17.55 16.37 -20.32
N GLY A 68 -17.45 15.04 -20.40
CA GLY A 68 -16.20 14.31 -20.26
C GLY A 68 -15.63 14.36 -18.83
N ARG A 69 -14.78 13.39 -18.48
CA ARG A 69 -14.00 13.47 -17.25
C ARG A 69 -12.94 14.55 -17.42
N LYS A 70 -13.05 15.65 -16.67
CA LYS A 70 -11.89 16.51 -16.43
C LYS A 70 -10.86 15.66 -15.69
N ASN A 71 -9.77 15.29 -16.38
CA ASN A 71 -8.66 14.56 -15.78
C ASN A 71 -7.92 15.47 -14.80
N ILE A 72 -8.48 15.60 -13.60
CA ILE A 72 -7.80 16.23 -12.48
C ILE A 72 -6.71 15.24 -12.06
N PRO A 73 -5.42 15.62 -12.14
CA PRO A 73 -4.35 14.75 -11.69
C PRO A 73 -4.57 14.43 -10.21
N LYS A 74 -4.59 13.14 -9.88
CA LYS A 74 -4.80 12.65 -8.52
C LYS A 74 -3.90 11.44 -8.30
N ILE A 75 -3.21 11.44 -7.17
CA ILE A 75 -2.41 10.30 -6.72
C ILE A 75 -3.36 9.24 -6.18
N THR A 76 -3.23 8.01 -6.68
CA THR A 76 -4.13 6.90 -6.30
C THR A 76 -3.41 5.84 -5.46
N LYS A 77 -2.23 5.38 -5.91
CA LYS A 77 -1.44 4.34 -5.24
C LYS A 77 0.07 4.58 -5.49
N PRO A 78 0.71 5.47 -4.73
CA PRO A 78 2.12 5.78 -4.90
C PRO A 78 2.97 4.53 -4.66
N LEU A 79 3.87 4.22 -5.59
CA LEU A 79 4.86 3.16 -5.49
C LEU A 79 6.19 3.68 -4.95
N ALA A 80 6.61 4.86 -5.39
CA ALA A 80 7.87 5.49 -4.98
C ALA A 80 7.73 7.02 -4.94
N ILE A 81 8.51 7.65 -4.05
CA ILE A 81 8.61 9.10 -3.90
C ILE A 81 10.09 9.46 -3.85
N ILE A 82 10.50 10.43 -4.67
CA ILE A 82 11.83 11.03 -4.67
C ILE A 82 11.67 12.48 -4.25
N ALA A 83 12.24 12.84 -3.09
CA ALA A 83 12.29 14.24 -2.66
C ALA A 83 13.51 14.91 -3.31
N LEU A 84 13.27 16.02 -3.99
CA LEU A 84 14.34 16.86 -4.54
C LEU A 84 14.74 17.95 -3.54
N ASP A 85 13.74 18.53 -2.86
CA ASP A 85 13.89 19.50 -1.78
C ASP A 85 12.64 19.47 -0.86
N SER A 86 12.48 20.44 0.03
CA SER A 86 11.35 20.52 0.98
C SER A 86 9.98 20.79 0.34
N THR A 87 9.94 21.30 -0.89
CA THR A 87 8.70 21.66 -1.61
C THR A 87 8.51 20.89 -2.93
N SER A 88 9.51 20.12 -3.34
CA SER A 88 9.59 19.45 -4.64
C SER A 88 9.74 17.94 -4.53
N PHE A 89 8.79 17.20 -5.13
CA PHE A 89 8.73 15.73 -5.09
C PHE A 89 8.39 15.14 -6.46
N ILE A 90 9.00 14.01 -6.79
CA ILE A 90 8.60 13.16 -7.90
C ILE A 90 7.91 11.92 -7.33
N ILE A 91 6.72 11.60 -7.83
CA ILE A 91 5.91 10.47 -7.36
C ILE A 91 5.67 9.54 -8.53
N LEU A 92 6.07 8.28 -8.36
CA LEU A 92 5.71 7.20 -9.27
C LEU A 92 4.42 6.55 -8.75
N ASP A 93 3.32 6.68 -9.49
CA ASP A 93 2.01 6.20 -9.05
C ASP A 93 1.58 4.96 -9.85
N GLN A 94 1.49 3.80 -9.17
CA GLN A 94 1.01 2.56 -9.77
C GLN A 94 -0.48 2.64 -10.12
N GLY A 95 -1.27 3.39 -9.35
CA GLY A 95 -2.72 3.44 -9.53
C GLY A 95 -3.12 4.13 -10.82
N THR A 96 -2.35 5.13 -11.25
CA THR A 96 -2.56 5.86 -12.50
C THR A 96 -1.56 5.50 -13.61
N GLY A 97 -0.52 4.72 -13.30
CA GLY A 97 0.58 4.41 -14.23
C GLY A 97 1.32 5.67 -14.69
N THR A 98 1.30 6.74 -13.89
CA THR A 98 1.80 8.06 -14.25
C THR A 98 2.86 8.52 -13.26
N ILE A 99 3.79 9.35 -13.73
CA ILE A 99 4.74 10.07 -12.87
C ILE A 99 4.18 11.47 -12.62
N PHE A 100 4.14 11.89 -11.37
CA PHE A 100 3.74 13.22 -10.96
C PHE A 100 4.93 14.00 -10.42
N ASN A 101 4.95 15.30 -10.69
CA ASN A 101 5.79 16.26 -9.99
C ASN A 101 4.90 17.09 -9.07
N ILE A 102 5.29 17.24 -7.82
CA ILE A 102 4.74 18.21 -6.88
C ILE A 102 5.79 19.30 -6.72
N ASN A 103 5.43 20.54 -7.01
CA ASN A 103 6.22 21.72 -6.65
C ASN A 103 5.28 22.69 -5.93
N ASP A 104 5.65 23.18 -4.74
CA ASP A 104 4.85 24.11 -3.94
C ASP A 104 3.38 23.65 -3.77
N ASN A 105 3.20 22.38 -3.38
CA ASN A 105 1.90 21.71 -3.26
C ASN A 105 1.06 21.61 -4.54
N LYS A 106 1.61 21.93 -5.72
CA LYS A 106 0.92 21.80 -7.00
C LYS A 106 1.31 20.51 -7.70
N LEU A 107 0.36 19.58 -7.78
CA LEU A 107 0.50 18.33 -8.51
C LEU A 107 0.42 18.56 -10.02
N ARG A 108 1.44 18.10 -10.76
CA ARG A 108 1.54 18.24 -12.21
C ARG A 108 2.00 16.93 -12.83
N VAL A 109 1.46 16.60 -14.00
CA VAL A 109 2.03 15.55 -14.86
C VAL A 109 3.08 16.21 -15.76
N PRO A 110 4.35 15.73 -15.76
CA PRO A 110 5.40 16.27 -16.63
C PRO A 110 4.94 16.29 -18.09
N LYS A 111 5.17 17.40 -18.79
CA LYS A 111 4.72 17.57 -20.18
C LYS A 111 5.26 16.49 -21.13
N ILE A 112 6.48 15.99 -20.86
CA ILE A 112 7.11 14.88 -21.59
C ILE A 112 6.30 13.58 -21.53
N LEU A 113 5.57 13.35 -20.44
CA LEU A 113 4.80 12.13 -20.21
C LEU A 113 3.33 12.25 -20.62
N LYS A 114 2.88 13.46 -21.01
CA LYS A 114 1.56 13.62 -21.61
C LYS A 114 1.58 13.01 -22.99
N LYS A 115 1.07 11.78 -23.10
CA LYS A 115 0.89 11.07 -24.37
C LYS A 115 0.18 12.00 -25.36
N LYS A 116 0.86 12.39 -26.45
CA LYS A 116 0.21 13.10 -27.56
C LYS A 116 -0.90 12.18 -28.08
N LYS A 117 -2.16 12.61 -28.01
CA LYS A 117 -3.26 11.92 -28.71
C LYS A 117 -2.90 11.93 -30.19
N LYS A 118 -2.49 10.78 -30.73
CA LYS A 118 -2.52 10.54 -32.17
C LYS A 118 -3.98 10.23 -32.48
N ASN A 119 -4.69 11.20 -33.07
CA ASN A 119 -5.95 10.89 -33.72
C ASN A 119 -5.57 10.10 -34.97
N PHE A 120 -5.79 8.77 -34.94
CA PHE A 120 -5.92 8.04 -36.19
C PHE A 120 -7.30 8.44 -36.74
N LEU A 121 -7.31 9.41 -37.66
CA LEU A 121 -8.41 9.56 -38.59
C LEU A 121 -8.29 8.34 -39.52
N LEU A 122 -9.17 7.35 -39.31
CA LEU A 122 -9.51 6.35 -40.31
C LEU A 122 -10.48 6.97 -41.30
#